data_AF-X0TKB0-F1
#
_entry.id   AF-X0TKB0-F1
#
_cell.length_a   1.000
_cell.length_b   1.000
_cell.length_c   1.000
_cell.angle_alpha   90.00
_cell.angle_beta   90.00
_cell.angle_gamma   90.00
#
_symmetry.space_group_name_H-M   'P 1'
#
loop_
_entity.id
_entity.type
_entity.pdbx_description
1 polymer ?
#
loop_
_entity_poly.entity_id
_entity_poly.type
_entity_poly.pdbx_seq_one_letter_code
_entity_poly.pdbx_strand_id
1 'polypeptide(L)'
;MPRGSQGTMPSCSQPKAFVKVWNLFHSGDEKAASELLHQRILRVNRLSGLTWGGFFHVNKEILRQRGIIRTAVVRGPVVPLDELTRQELQAVIDQLYGSER
;
A
#
# COMPACT_ATOMS: atom_id res chain seq x y z
N MET A 1 5.18 14.36 9.91
CA MET A 1 3.92 15.03 10.30
C MET A 1 4.14 16.51 10.66
N PRO A 2 4.45 17.39 9.69
CA PRO A 2 4.71 18.80 9.98
C PRO A 2 3.49 19.59 10.49
N ARG A 3 2.27 19.04 10.36
CA ARG A 3 1.00 19.68 10.75
C ARG A 3 0.40 19.13 12.06
N GLY A 4 1.20 18.48 12.91
CA GLY A 4 0.78 18.04 14.25
C GLY A 4 -0.04 16.74 14.32
N SER A 5 -0.11 15.97 13.23
CA SER A 5 -0.71 14.63 13.26
C SER A 5 0.08 13.70 14.19
N GLN A 6 -0.63 12.97 15.06
CA GLN A 6 -0.08 12.03 16.05
C GLN A 6 -0.15 10.57 15.61
N GLY A 7 -0.52 10.31 14.36
CA GLY A 7 -0.66 8.96 13.85
C GLY A 7 -1.43 8.88 12.54
N THR A 8 -1.64 7.65 12.08
CA THR A 8 -2.39 7.35 10.86
C THR A 8 -3.14 6.04 11.03
N MET A 9 -4.20 5.86 10.23
CA MET A 9 -4.96 4.61 10.12
C MET A 9 -4.86 4.10 8.68
N PRO A 10 -3.72 3.49 8.30
CA PRO A 10 -3.50 3.00 6.95
C PRO A 10 -4.15 1.63 6.76
N SER A 11 -4.08 1.11 5.52
CA SER A 11 -4.38 -0.30 5.27
C SER A 11 -3.36 -1.24 5.92
N CYS A 12 -3.76 -2.50 6.15
CA CYS A 12 -2.93 -3.53 6.77
C CYS A 12 -1.94 -4.23 5.83
N SER A 13 -1.86 -3.83 4.57
CA SER A 13 -0.97 -4.44 3.56
C SER A 13 0.51 -4.08 3.75
N GLN A 14 0.81 -2.94 4.37
CA GLN A 14 2.16 -2.36 4.47
C GLN A 14 2.56 -1.84 5.86
N PRO A 15 2.20 -2.51 6.98
CA PRO A 15 2.38 -1.95 8.33
C PRO A 15 3.84 -1.61 8.65
N LYS A 16 4.79 -2.46 8.24
CA LYS A 16 6.24 -2.22 8.43
C LYS A 16 6.72 -0.94 7.75
N ALA A 17 6.20 -0.60 6.57
CA ALA A 17 6.58 0.61 5.87
C ALA A 17 6.08 1.86 6.59
N PHE A 18 4.82 1.86 7.03
CA PHE A 18 4.24 2.97 7.80
C PHE A 18 4.97 3.21 9.12
N VAL A 19 5.26 2.15 9.88
CA VAL A 19 6.03 2.25 11.14
C VAL A 19 7.42 2.81 10.88
N LYS A 20 8.10 2.37 9.81
CA LYS A 20 9.44 2.86 9.49
C LYS A 20 9.44 4.34 9.08
N VAL A 21 8.46 4.78 8.27
CA VAL A 21 8.28 6.21 7.95
C VAL A 21 8.01 7.03 9.21
N TRP A 22 7.14 6.54 10.10
CA TRP A 22 6.87 7.19 11.38
C TRP A 22 8.13 7.38 12.22
N ASN A 23 8.93 6.32 12.36
CA ASN A 23 10.17 6.36 13.14
C ASN A 23 11.21 7.32 12.53
N LEU A 24 11.41 7.28 11.20
CA LEU A 24 12.35 8.18 10.51
C LEU A 24 11.95 9.65 10.66
N PHE A 25 10.65 9.95 10.58
CA PHE A 25 10.17 11.31 10.81
C PHE A 25 10.47 11.77 12.25
N HIS A 26 10.23 10.92 13.26
CA HIS A 26 10.48 11.27 14.66
C HIS A 26 11.96 11.29 15.05
N SER A 27 12.83 10.64 14.28
CA SER A 27 14.28 10.76 14.45
C SER A 27 14.88 11.99 13.77
N GLY A 28 14.05 12.81 13.09
CA GLY A 28 14.49 14.01 12.37
C GLY A 28 14.99 13.77 10.95
N ASP A 29 15.00 12.52 10.46
CA ASP A 29 15.39 12.20 9.08
C ASP A 29 14.18 12.27 8.14
N GLU A 30 13.66 13.49 7.97
CA GLU A 30 12.48 13.74 7.15
C GLU A 30 12.71 13.39 5.67
N LYS A 31 13.95 13.51 5.19
CA LYS A 31 14.31 13.15 3.81
C LYS A 31 14.16 11.65 3.59
N ALA A 32 14.76 10.81 4.43
CA ALA A 32 14.60 9.37 4.32
C ALA A 32 13.15 8.93 4.56
N ALA A 33 12.43 9.59 5.47
CA ALA A 33 10.99 9.33 5.68
C ALA A 33 10.19 9.61 4.40
N SER A 34 10.44 10.72 3.73
CA SER A 34 9.79 11.11 2.47
C SER A 34 10.13 10.14 1.34
N GLU A 35 11.40 9.78 1.18
CA GLU A 35 11.83 8.82 0.15
C GLU A 35 11.16 7.46 0.35
N LEU A 36 11.13 6.94 1.58
CA LEU A 36 10.49 5.68 1.89
C LEU A 36 8.97 5.72 1.65
N LEU A 37 8.32 6.83 2.01
CA LEU A 37 6.89 7.06 1.75
C LEU A 37 6.59 6.97 0.24
N HIS A 38 7.39 7.63 -0.61
CA HIS A 38 7.23 7.60 -2.06
C HIS A 38 7.52 6.22 -2.66
N GLN A 39 8.57 5.56 -2.18
CA GLN A 39 9.01 4.27 -2.72
C GLN A 39 8.07 3.13 -2.35
N ARG A 40 7.52 3.12 -1.13
CA ARG A 40 6.76 1.98 -0.61
C ARG A 40 5.26 2.24 -0.54
N ILE A 41 4.83 3.39 -0.01
CA ILE A 41 3.42 3.62 0.35
C ILE A 41 2.64 4.28 -0.79
N LEU A 42 3.14 5.39 -1.36
CA LEU A 42 2.38 6.17 -2.34
C LEU A 42 2.09 5.41 -3.64
N ARG A 43 2.95 4.46 -4.03
CA ARG A 43 2.71 3.59 -5.19
C ARG A 43 1.43 2.76 -5.03
N VAL A 44 1.23 2.19 -3.85
CA VAL A 44 0.02 1.41 -3.51
C VAL A 44 -1.19 2.32 -3.33
N ASN A 45 -1.01 3.46 -2.66
CA ASN A 45 -2.10 4.42 -2.45
C ASN A 45 -2.62 5.00 -3.77
N ARG A 46 -1.75 5.27 -4.75
CA ARG A 46 -2.15 5.73 -6.09
C ARG A 46 -3.17 4.78 -6.70
N LEU A 47 -2.85 3.49 -6.78
CA LEU A 47 -3.73 2.47 -7.35
C LEU A 47 -5.00 2.28 -6.52
N SER A 48 -4.85 2.31 -5.19
CA SER A 48 -5.98 2.20 -4.25
C SER A 48 -7.02 3.29 -4.43
N GLY A 49 -6.64 4.46 -4.94
CA GLY A 49 -7.50 5.62 -5.15
C GLY A 49 -8.12 5.74 -6.55
N LEU A 50 -7.79 4.86 -7.51
CA LEU A 50 -8.25 5.01 -8.90
C LEU A 50 -9.74 4.67 -9.12
N THR A 51 -10.31 3.80 -8.30
CA THR A 51 -11.68 3.33 -8.48
C THR A 51 -12.40 3.15 -7.15
N TRP A 52 -13.72 3.19 -7.20
CA TRP A 52 -14.56 2.92 -6.04
C TRP A 52 -14.42 1.45 -5.62
N GLY A 53 -13.91 1.23 -4.41
CA GLY A 53 -13.53 -0.09 -3.92
C GLY A 53 -12.08 -0.50 -4.21
N GLY A 54 -11.32 0.31 -4.97
CA GLY A 54 -9.92 0.06 -5.29
C GLY A 54 -9.05 -0.17 -4.05
N PHE A 55 -9.31 0.59 -2.98
CA PHE A 55 -8.66 0.41 -1.68
C PHE A 55 -8.74 -1.04 -1.18
N PHE A 56 -9.90 -1.69 -1.26
CA PHE A 56 -10.04 -3.07 -0.80
C PHE A 56 -9.40 -4.05 -1.77
N HIS A 57 -9.60 -3.87 -3.07
CA HIS A 57 -9.04 -4.77 -4.09
C HIS A 57 -7.52 -4.81 -4.04
N VAL A 58 -6.88 -3.63 -4.08
CA VAL A 58 -5.42 -3.50 -4.08
C VAL A 58 -4.81 -4.09 -2.82
N ASN A 59 -5.33 -3.73 -1.65
CA ASN A 59 -4.74 -4.15 -0.39
C ASN A 59 -4.96 -5.64 -0.10
N LYS A 60 -6.13 -6.20 -0.45
CA LYS A 60 -6.37 -7.63 -0.30
C LYS A 60 -5.52 -8.46 -1.26
N GLU A 61 -5.27 -7.96 -2.47
CA GLU A 61 -4.41 -8.66 -3.44
C GLU A 61 -2.96 -8.72 -2.97
N ILE A 62 -2.43 -7.62 -2.39
CA ILE A 62 -1.11 -7.62 -1.75
C ILE A 62 -1.06 -8.68 -0.63
N LEU A 63 -2.06 -8.71 0.26
CA LEU A 63 -2.10 -9.68 1.35
C LEU A 63 -2.20 -11.13 0.86
N ARG A 64 -2.95 -11.37 -0.23
CA ARG A 64 -3.11 -12.69 -0.84
C ARG A 64 -1.80 -13.18 -1.44
N GLN A 65 -1.13 -12.36 -2.25
CA GLN A 65 0.16 -12.74 -2.86
C GLN A 65 1.28 -12.89 -1.84
N ARG A 66 1.19 -12.19 -0.70
CA ARG A 66 2.10 -12.36 0.45
C ARG A 66 1.72 -13.52 1.38
N GLY A 67 0.73 -14.33 1.03
CA GLY A 67 0.34 -15.53 1.79
C GLY A 67 -0.37 -15.26 3.12
N ILE A 68 -0.80 -14.03 3.40
CA ILE A 68 -1.45 -13.65 4.66
C ILE A 68 -2.94 -14.02 4.68
N ILE A 69 -3.60 -13.95 3.53
CA ILE A 69 -5.01 -14.33 3.38
C ILE A 69 -5.20 -15.24 2.16
N ARG A 70 -6.22 -16.09 2.19
CA ARG A 70 -6.51 -17.04 1.09
C ARG A 70 -7.10 -16.38 -0.15
N THR A 71 -7.94 -15.36 0.00
CA THR A 71 -8.67 -14.76 -1.14
C THR A 71 -8.68 -13.24 -1.08
N ALA A 72 -8.65 -12.59 -2.25
CA ALA A 72 -8.77 -11.14 -2.40
C ALA A 72 -10.20 -10.68 -2.74
N VAL A 73 -11.20 -11.54 -2.58
CA VAL A 73 -12.60 -11.26 -2.92
C VAL A 73 -13.14 -10.12 -2.06
N VAL A 74 -13.72 -9.10 -2.69
CA VAL A 74 -14.41 -7.98 -2.03
C VAL A 74 -15.91 -8.17 -2.26
N ARG A 75 -16.71 -8.09 -1.19
CA ARG A 75 -18.16 -8.25 -1.28
C ARG A 75 -18.79 -7.03 -1.94
N GLY A 76 -19.72 -7.26 -2.86
CA GLY A 76 -20.39 -6.20 -3.60
C GLY A 76 -21.39 -5.36 -2.78
N PRO A 77 -21.87 -4.24 -3.35
CA PRO A 77 -21.55 -3.76 -4.71
C PRO A 77 -20.17 -3.10 -4.75
N VAL A 78 -19.29 -3.54 -5.66
CA VAL A 78 -17.96 -2.96 -5.93
C VAL A 78 -17.61 -3.18 -7.39
N VAL A 79 -16.86 -2.27 -7.98
CA VAL A 79 -16.35 -2.42 -9.35
C VAL A 79 -15.00 -3.14 -9.28
N PRO A 80 -14.83 -4.30 -9.96
CA PRO A 80 -13.54 -4.95 -10.06
C PRO A 80 -12.49 -4.02 -10.68
N LEU A 81 -11.21 -4.25 -10.37
CA LEU A 81 -10.13 -3.56 -11.08
C LEU A 81 -10.17 -3.93 -12.56
N ASP A 82 -10.04 -2.92 -13.42
CA ASP A 82 -9.84 -3.11 -14.86
C ASP A 82 -8.47 -3.75 -15.13
N GLU A 83 -8.28 -4.25 -16.35
CA GLU A 83 -7.10 -5.01 -16.71
C GLU A 83 -5.80 -4.19 -16.61
N LEU A 84 -5.83 -2.91 -17.00
CA LEU A 84 -4.65 -2.05 -16.90
C LEU A 84 -4.27 -1.83 -15.44
N THR A 85 -5.25 -1.53 -14.57
CA THR A 85 -5.01 -1.38 -13.13
C THR A 85 -4.49 -2.67 -12.48
N ARG A 86 -4.95 -3.85 -12.94
CA ARG A 86 -4.43 -5.15 -12.47
C ARG A 86 -2.96 -5.35 -12.85
N GLN A 87 -2.58 -4.99 -14.07
CA GLN A 87 -1.19 -5.07 -14.54
C GLN A 87 -0.29 -4.09 -13.79
N GLU A 88 -0.73 -2.84 -13.60
CA GLU A 88 -0.02 -1.85 -12.79
C GLU A 88 0.17 -2.35 -11.35
N LEU A 89 -0.87 -2.95 -10.75
CA LEU A 89 -0.80 -3.54 -9.41
C LEU A 89 0.23 -4.67 -9.35
N GLN A 90 0.24 -5.57 -10.34
CA GLN A 90 1.22 -6.65 -10.37
C GLN A 90 2.65 -6.12 -10.43
N ALA A 91 2.92 -5.14 -11.30
CA ALA A 91 4.23 -4.50 -11.39
C ALA A 91 4.66 -3.84 -10.07
N VAL A 92 3.72 -3.19 -9.35
CA VAL A 92 4.00 -2.63 -8.03
C VAL A 92 4.30 -3.73 -7.00
N ILE A 93 3.55 -4.82 -6.99
CA ILE A 93 3.80 -5.95 -6.08
C ILE A 93 5.17 -6.59 -6.35
N ASP A 94 5.51 -6.81 -7.62
CA ASP A 94 6.78 -7.38 -8.03
C ASP A 94 7.96 -6.47 -7.64
N GLN A 95 7.83 -5.15 -7.82
CA GLN A 95 8.87 -4.19 -7.39
C GLN A 95 9.05 -4.17 -5.86
N LEU A 96 7.95 -4.33 -5.10
CA LEU A 96 7.99 -4.23 -3.65
C LEU A 96 8.45 -5.54 -2.99
N TYR A 97 8.06 -6.68 -3.54
CA TYR A 97 8.17 -7.99 -2.89
C TYR A 97 8.70 -9.11 -3.81
N GLY A 98 9.11 -8.81 -5.04
CA GLY A 98 9.62 -9.81 -5.99
C GLY A 98 10.91 -10.49 -5.52
N SER A 99 11.71 -9.84 -4.67
CA SER A 99 12.90 -10.44 -4.05
C SER A 99 12.62 -11.29 -2.81
N GLU A 100 11.38 -11.27 -2.30
CA GLU A 100 10.95 -12.01 -1.10
C GLU A 100 10.24 -13.34 -1.46
N ARG A 101 10.13 -13.66 -2.75
CA ARG A 101 9.51 -14.87 -3.29
C ARG A 101 10.50 -15.99 -3.54
#